data_AF-A0AAP0UZL5-F1
#
_entry.id   AF-A0AAP0UZL5-F1
#
_cell.length_a   1.000
_cell.length_b   1.000
_cell.length_c   1.000
_cell.angle_alpha   90.00
_cell.angle_beta   90.00
_cell.angle_gamma   90.00
#
_symmetry.space_group_name_H-M   'P 1'
#
loop_
_entity.id
_entity.type
_entity.pdbx_description
1 polymer ?
#
loop_
_entity_poly.entity_id
_entity_poly.type
_entity_poly.pdbx_seq_one_letter_code
_entity_poly.pdbx_strand_id
1 'polypeptide(L)'
;MGSLFNGSTGGGGGQGNKCKSLTTRSGSSLKLDDSDGSVTLHDKGGVSMNFDGAGNATTNTQSSNFVNAGSNNVINVGDGSSVISSDSDGNIILKCNNAITLMVGENKIRICTEGIFINGKQQVAIGTDEMMTLKSKQDMTISSKTNMGISGTSTATLGSKKVSITGGSKVVVDGPDVNINS
;
A
#
# COMPACT_ATOMS: atom_id res chain seq x y z
N MET A 1 -12.04 10.20 -43.75
CA MET A 1 -11.13 10.12 -44.90
C MET A 1 -9.73 10.51 -44.43
N GLY A 2 -8.78 9.57 -44.40
CA GLY A 2 -7.38 9.86 -44.12
C GLY A 2 -6.64 10.18 -45.42
N SER A 3 -5.74 11.17 -45.39
CA SER A 3 -4.84 11.49 -46.50
C SER A 3 -3.52 10.72 -46.34
N LEU A 4 -3.14 9.97 -47.37
CA LEU A 4 -1.82 9.36 -47.51
C LEU A 4 -0.88 10.39 -48.12
N PHE A 5 0.05 10.94 -47.34
CA PHE A 5 1.16 11.74 -47.87
C PHE A 5 2.38 10.83 -47.99
N ASN A 6 2.80 10.54 -49.22
CA ASN A 6 4.07 9.88 -49.46
C ASN A 6 5.20 10.87 -49.14
N GLY A 7 6.14 10.49 -48.29
CA GLY A 7 7.18 11.37 -47.71
C GLY A 7 8.24 11.92 -48.69
N SER A 8 7.92 12.14 -49.97
CA SER A 8 8.82 12.73 -50.96
C SER A 8 8.82 14.27 -50.95
N THR A 9 7.88 14.92 -50.27
CA THR A 9 7.82 16.39 -50.15
C THR A 9 7.48 16.79 -48.71
N GLY A 10 8.41 17.47 -48.05
CA GLY A 10 8.36 17.82 -46.62
C GLY A 10 7.31 18.86 -46.19
N GLY A 11 6.20 19.00 -46.92
CA GLY A 11 5.12 19.96 -46.62
C GLY A 11 3.79 19.33 -46.17
N GLY A 12 3.75 18.02 -45.92
CA GLY A 12 2.54 17.20 -45.80
C GLY A 12 1.29 17.86 -45.16
N GLY A 13 0.29 18.17 -46.00
CA GLY A 13 -1.11 18.44 -45.64
C GLY A 13 -1.52 19.84 -45.18
N GLY A 14 -0.59 20.78 -45.02
CA GLY A 14 -0.89 22.18 -44.62
C GLY A 14 -1.39 22.35 -43.18
N GLN A 15 -1.65 23.59 -42.75
CA GLN A 15 -2.04 23.94 -41.36
C GLN A 15 -3.31 23.22 -40.84
N GLY A 16 -4.17 22.74 -41.75
CA GLY A 16 -5.37 21.98 -41.42
C GLY A 16 -5.14 20.49 -41.14
N ASN A 17 -3.96 19.95 -41.45
CA ASN A 17 -3.61 18.53 -41.28
C ASN A 17 -3.07 18.21 -39.88
N LYS A 18 -3.67 18.85 -38.86
CA LYS A 18 -3.29 18.72 -37.46
C LYS A 18 -3.83 17.44 -36.81
N CYS A 19 -4.86 16.81 -37.38
CA CYS A 19 -5.42 15.55 -36.87
C CYS A 19 -5.27 14.44 -37.90
N LYS A 20 -4.75 13.29 -37.48
CA LYS A 20 -4.68 12.06 -38.30
C LYS A 20 -5.28 10.90 -37.52
N SER A 21 -6.06 10.03 -38.17
CA SER A 21 -6.65 8.87 -37.49
C SER A 21 -6.80 7.64 -38.37
N LEU A 22 -6.76 6.47 -37.73
CA LEU A 22 -7.20 5.18 -38.27
C LEU A 22 -8.47 4.78 -37.53
N THR A 23 -9.62 4.79 -38.22
CA THR A 23 -10.93 4.53 -37.61
C THR A 23 -11.62 3.37 -38.32
N THR A 24 -12.07 2.37 -37.56
CA THR A 24 -12.86 1.25 -38.09
C THR A 24 -14.32 1.65 -38.26
N ARG A 25 -15.07 0.94 -39.12
CA ARG A 25 -16.53 1.15 -39.29
C ARG A 25 -17.32 0.97 -38.00
N SER A 26 -16.81 0.16 -37.06
CA SER A 26 -17.44 -0.07 -35.76
C SER A 26 -17.11 1.00 -34.71
N GLY A 27 -16.30 2.02 -35.04
CA GLY A 27 -16.07 3.18 -34.19
C GLY A 27 -14.82 3.14 -33.30
N SER A 28 -13.97 2.12 -33.42
CA SER A 28 -12.66 2.10 -32.74
C SER A 28 -11.66 2.95 -33.51
N SER A 29 -10.81 3.73 -32.82
CA SER A 29 -9.78 4.50 -33.52
C SER A 29 -8.48 4.73 -32.75
N LEU A 30 -7.42 4.93 -33.52
CA LEU A 30 -6.17 5.57 -33.09
C LEU A 30 -6.13 6.97 -33.73
N LYS A 31 -6.03 8.02 -32.92
CA LYS A 31 -6.00 9.43 -33.33
C LYS A 31 -4.69 10.08 -32.85
N LEU A 32 -4.04 10.84 -33.73
CA LEU A 32 -2.94 11.75 -33.44
C LEU A 32 -3.44 13.19 -33.66
N ASP A 33 -3.23 14.09 -32.71
CA ASP A 33 -3.68 15.49 -32.78
C ASP A 33 -2.55 16.46 -32.41
N ASP A 34 -1.91 17.06 -33.41
CA ASP A 34 -0.83 18.03 -33.27
C ASP A 34 -1.31 19.37 -32.69
N SER A 35 -2.63 19.61 -32.58
CA SER A 35 -3.15 20.80 -31.87
C SER A 35 -2.75 20.78 -30.40
N ASP A 36 -2.83 19.58 -29.80
CA ASP A 36 -2.51 19.33 -28.39
C ASP A 36 -1.20 18.54 -28.23
N GLY A 37 -0.64 18.04 -29.34
CA GLY A 37 0.47 17.07 -29.33
C GLY A 37 0.07 15.71 -28.77
N SER A 38 -1.21 15.33 -28.91
CA SER A 38 -1.80 14.18 -28.22
C SER A 38 -1.95 12.95 -29.11
N VAL A 39 -2.04 11.78 -28.47
CA VAL A 39 -2.34 10.49 -29.10
C VAL A 39 -3.41 9.78 -28.28
N THR A 40 -4.50 9.37 -28.93
CA THR A 40 -5.61 8.66 -28.29
C THR A 40 -5.90 7.35 -29.01
N LEU A 41 -5.95 6.25 -28.27
CA LEU A 41 -6.51 4.97 -28.71
C LEU A 41 -7.85 4.77 -27.98
N HIS A 42 -8.92 4.48 -28.71
CA HIS A 42 -10.20 4.17 -28.09
C HIS A 42 -10.93 3.06 -28.85
N ASP A 43 -11.73 2.29 -28.12
CA ASP A 43 -12.64 1.33 -28.73
C ASP A 43 -13.92 2.03 -29.20
N LYS A 44 -14.96 1.26 -29.55
CA LYS A 44 -16.25 1.82 -29.98
C LYS A 44 -16.97 2.62 -28.87
N GLY A 45 -16.48 2.56 -27.63
CA GLY A 45 -16.95 3.29 -26.47
C GLY A 45 -16.59 2.57 -25.16
N GLY A 46 -16.23 3.32 -24.12
CA GLY A 46 -16.02 2.81 -22.76
C GLY A 46 -14.57 2.43 -22.42
N VAL A 47 -13.67 2.32 -23.40
CA VAL A 47 -12.24 2.11 -23.17
C VAL A 47 -11.41 3.12 -23.96
N SER A 48 -10.42 3.73 -23.30
CA SER A 48 -9.46 4.61 -23.97
C SER A 48 -8.08 4.59 -23.33
N MET A 49 -7.05 4.85 -24.14
CA MET A 49 -5.70 5.22 -23.71
C MET A 49 -5.38 6.58 -24.32
N ASN A 50 -5.04 7.58 -23.51
CA ASN A 50 -4.79 8.94 -23.96
C ASN A 50 -3.44 9.43 -23.44
N PHE A 51 -2.58 9.87 -24.35
CA PHE A 51 -1.37 10.64 -24.08
C PHE A 51 -1.66 12.08 -24.49
N ASP A 52 -1.69 13.01 -23.53
CA ASP A 52 -2.32 14.33 -23.74
C ASP A 52 -1.40 15.42 -24.33
N GLY A 53 -0.11 15.12 -24.54
CA GLY A 53 0.89 16.08 -25.00
C GLY A 53 1.44 17.02 -23.90
N ALA A 54 0.79 17.09 -22.74
CA ALA A 54 1.26 17.82 -21.56
C ALA A 54 2.09 16.95 -20.59
N GLY A 55 2.34 15.69 -20.95
CA GLY A 55 3.12 14.73 -20.18
C GLY A 55 2.29 13.75 -19.34
N ASN A 56 0.96 13.71 -19.52
CA ASN A 56 0.10 12.77 -18.82
C ASN A 56 -0.32 11.59 -19.72
N ALA A 57 -0.50 10.43 -19.09
CA ALA A 57 -1.05 9.24 -19.71
C ALA A 57 -2.23 8.73 -18.87
N THR A 58 -3.38 8.48 -19.53
CA THR A 58 -4.60 7.98 -18.87
C THR A 58 -5.09 6.73 -19.57
N THR A 59 -5.34 5.66 -18.83
CA THR A 59 -6.02 4.45 -19.31
C THR A 59 -7.37 4.34 -18.60
N ASN A 60 -8.46 4.39 -19.37
CA ASN A 60 -9.83 4.23 -18.87
C ASN A 60 -10.38 2.89 -19.34
N THR A 61 -10.99 2.14 -18.42
CA THR A 61 -11.67 0.88 -18.69
C THR A 61 -13.01 0.86 -17.97
N GLN A 62 -14.07 0.34 -18.59
CA GLN A 62 -15.41 0.35 -17.98
C GLN A 62 -15.62 -0.71 -16.90
N SER A 63 -15.00 -1.89 -17.04
CA SER A 63 -15.28 -3.04 -16.16
C SER A 63 -14.04 -3.54 -15.41
N SER A 64 -12.97 -3.87 -16.11
CA SER A 64 -11.74 -4.40 -15.51
C SER A 64 -10.51 -3.95 -16.28
N ASN A 65 -9.38 -3.86 -15.56
CA ASN A 65 -8.05 -3.63 -16.11
C ASN A 65 -7.10 -4.69 -15.54
N PHE A 66 -6.52 -5.51 -16.40
CA PHE A 66 -5.58 -6.56 -15.99
C PHE A 66 -4.16 -6.19 -16.43
N VAL A 67 -3.22 -6.23 -15.49
CA VAL A 67 -1.78 -6.02 -15.76
C VAL A 67 -1.05 -7.29 -15.34
N ASN A 68 -0.60 -8.07 -16.33
CA ASN A 68 0.09 -9.33 -16.10
C ASN A 68 1.56 -9.16 -16.52
N ALA A 69 2.48 -9.53 -15.64
CA ALA A 69 3.91 -9.52 -15.90
C ALA A 69 4.50 -10.92 -15.70
N GLY A 70 5.38 -11.35 -16.60
CA GLY A 70 6.01 -12.68 -16.54
C GLY A 70 7.16 -12.80 -15.52
N SER A 71 7.68 -11.68 -15.04
CA SER A 71 8.78 -11.66 -14.07
C SER A 71 8.52 -10.62 -12.99
N ASN A 72 8.57 -9.33 -13.33
CA ASN A 72 8.46 -8.25 -12.34
C ASN A 72 7.38 -7.26 -12.75
N ASN A 73 6.63 -6.77 -11.76
CA ASN A 73 5.78 -5.59 -11.91
C ASN A 73 6.17 -4.55 -10.84
N VAL A 74 6.41 -3.30 -11.26
CA VAL A 74 6.92 -2.24 -10.38
C VAL A 74 6.16 -0.94 -10.65
N ILE A 75 5.59 -0.37 -9.60
CA ILE A 75 5.09 1.00 -9.57
C ILE A 75 6.13 1.83 -8.81
N ASN A 76 6.76 2.78 -9.51
CA ASN A 76 7.86 3.59 -8.98
C ASN A 76 7.53 5.09 -9.12
N VAL A 77 7.59 5.82 -8.01
CA VAL A 77 7.39 7.27 -7.97
C VAL A 77 8.61 7.96 -7.36
N GLY A 78 9.05 9.05 -8.00
CA GLY A 78 10.14 9.89 -7.50
C GLY A 78 11.47 9.15 -7.43
N ASP A 79 11.80 8.42 -8.49
CA ASP A 79 13.08 7.70 -8.63
C ASP A 79 13.41 6.77 -7.44
N GLY A 80 12.45 5.92 -7.09
CA GLY A 80 12.56 4.94 -6.01
C GLY A 80 12.14 5.44 -4.63
N SER A 81 11.64 6.68 -4.53
CA SER A 81 11.18 7.27 -3.27
C SER A 81 9.93 6.58 -2.70
N SER A 82 9.07 6.06 -3.58
CA SER A 82 7.91 5.23 -3.23
C SER A 82 7.75 4.12 -4.26
N VAL A 83 7.88 2.87 -3.82
CA VAL A 83 7.90 1.68 -4.67
C VAL A 83 6.92 0.63 -4.14
N ILE A 84 6.10 0.11 -5.05
CA ILE A 84 5.35 -1.14 -4.87
C ILE A 84 5.88 -2.09 -5.94
N SER A 85 6.46 -3.21 -5.53
CA SER A 85 6.98 -4.21 -6.47
C SER A 85 6.57 -5.62 -6.09
N SER A 86 6.34 -6.44 -7.11
CA SER A 86 6.11 -7.88 -7.00
C SER A 86 6.94 -8.63 -8.03
N ASP A 87 7.43 -9.81 -7.67
CA ASP A 87 8.20 -10.69 -8.56
C ASP A 87 7.54 -12.07 -8.75
N SER A 88 8.11 -12.86 -9.66
CA SER A 88 7.64 -14.21 -10.00
C SER A 88 7.91 -15.26 -8.92
N ASP A 89 8.73 -14.93 -7.91
CA ASP A 89 9.02 -15.81 -6.78
C ASP A 89 7.99 -15.65 -5.65
N GLY A 90 7.03 -14.71 -5.82
CA GLY A 90 5.95 -14.46 -4.88
C GLY A 90 6.28 -13.40 -3.82
N ASN A 91 7.36 -12.63 -3.99
CA ASN A 91 7.68 -11.55 -3.06
C ASN A 91 6.87 -10.30 -3.38
N ILE A 92 6.48 -9.57 -2.32
CA ILE A 92 5.87 -8.23 -2.43
C ILE A 92 6.67 -7.28 -1.54
N ILE A 93 7.12 -6.17 -2.11
CA ILE A 93 7.89 -5.14 -1.40
C ILE A 93 7.16 -3.81 -1.50
N LEU A 94 6.90 -3.20 -0.34
CA LEU A 94 6.53 -1.80 -0.21
C LEU A 94 7.72 -1.08 0.39
N LYS A 95 8.39 -0.24 -0.41
CA LYS A 95 9.57 0.54 -0.01
C LYS A 95 9.28 2.02 -0.16
N CYS A 96 9.65 2.82 0.84
CA CYS A 96 9.55 4.26 0.73
C CYS A 96 10.56 4.98 1.64
N ASN A 97 10.80 6.26 1.37
CA ASN A 97 11.72 7.08 2.16
C ASN A 97 11.13 7.62 3.48
N ASN A 98 9.80 7.78 3.56
CA ASN A 98 9.16 8.46 4.69
C ASN A 98 8.26 7.51 5.49
N ALA A 99 7.15 7.05 4.91
CA ALA A 99 6.23 6.18 5.62
C ALA A 99 5.27 5.37 4.74
N ILE A 100 4.92 4.18 5.23
CA ILE A 100 3.78 3.37 4.77
C ILE A 100 2.65 3.56 5.77
N THR A 101 1.43 3.83 5.32
CA THR A 101 0.26 4.04 6.19
C THR A 101 -0.96 3.30 5.65
N LEU A 102 -1.52 2.41 6.47
CA LEU A 102 -2.80 1.74 6.24
C LEU A 102 -3.84 2.37 7.17
N MET A 103 -4.93 2.93 6.63
CA MET A 103 -5.86 3.76 7.40
C MET A 103 -7.32 3.54 7.01
N VAL A 104 -8.19 3.44 8.02
CA VAL A 104 -9.67 3.47 7.87
C VAL A 104 -10.24 4.34 8.98
N GLY A 105 -10.68 5.55 8.63
CA GLY A 105 -11.04 6.56 9.62
C GLY A 105 -9.89 6.84 10.58
N GLU A 106 -10.12 6.68 11.88
CA GLU A 106 -9.11 6.88 12.93
C GLU A 106 -8.20 5.65 13.19
N ASN A 107 -8.51 4.48 12.61
CA ASN A 107 -7.67 3.29 12.77
C ASN A 107 -6.47 3.37 11.82
N LYS A 108 -5.26 3.13 12.32
CA LYS A 108 -4.02 3.35 11.58
C LYS A 108 -2.92 2.35 11.92
N ILE A 109 -2.30 1.75 10.90
CA ILE A 109 -0.99 1.10 10.99
C ILE A 109 0.00 1.96 10.20
N ARG A 110 1.09 2.38 10.84
CA ARG A 110 2.12 3.22 10.22
C ARG A 110 3.50 2.63 10.45
N ILE A 111 4.26 2.48 9.38
CA ILE A 111 5.68 2.15 9.39
C ILE A 111 6.42 3.39 8.88
N CYS A 112 7.35 3.93 9.65
CA CYS A 112 8.14 5.10 9.26
C CYS A 112 9.55 5.04 9.85
N THR A 113 10.38 6.05 9.56
CA THR A 113 11.76 6.15 10.05
C THR A 113 11.87 6.13 11.58
N GLU A 114 10.83 6.54 12.29
CA GLU A 114 10.77 6.55 13.76
C GLU A 114 10.34 5.21 14.37
N GLY A 115 9.76 4.29 13.59
CA GLY A 115 9.28 3.00 14.09
C GLY A 115 7.97 2.53 13.47
N ILE A 116 7.33 1.58 14.16
CA ILE A 116 6.04 0.97 13.78
C ILE A 116 4.99 1.34 14.82
N PHE A 117 3.89 1.93 14.37
CA PHE A 117 2.79 2.40 15.22
C PHE A 117 1.48 1.74 14.81
N ILE A 118 0.77 1.16 15.77
CA ILE A 118 -0.54 0.53 15.59
C ILE A 118 -1.53 1.23 16.52
N ASN A 119 -2.53 1.89 15.94
CA ASN A 119 -3.55 2.65 16.67
C ASN A 119 -4.94 2.18 16.26
N GLY A 120 -5.68 1.62 17.21
CA GLY A 120 -7.09 1.27 17.07
C GLY A 120 -7.95 2.22 17.89
N LYS A 121 -9.04 2.75 17.31
CA LYS A 121 -9.95 3.68 18.01
C LYS A 121 -10.65 3.03 19.21
N GLN A 122 -11.03 1.76 19.06
CA GLN A 122 -11.79 1.00 20.07
C GLN A 122 -10.98 -0.17 20.64
N GLN A 123 -10.31 -0.94 19.77
CA GLN A 123 -9.59 -2.14 20.17
C GLN A 123 -8.45 -2.43 19.20
N VAL A 124 -7.38 -3.03 19.73
CA VAL A 124 -6.40 -3.80 18.96
C VAL A 124 -6.41 -5.21 19.56
N ALA A 125 -6.86 -6.20 18.79
CA ALA A 125 -6.91 -7.60 19.22
C ALA A 125 -5.84 -8.40 18.47
N ILE A 126 -5.10 -9.24 19.20
CA ILE A 126 -4.05 -10.10 18.63
C ILE A 126 -4.25 -11.50 19.21
N GLY A 127 -4.50 -12.48 18.33
CA GLY A 127 -4.69 -13.89 18.69
C GLY A 127 -3.83 -14.79 17.81
N THR A 128 -3.36 -15.90 18.38
CA THR A 128 -2.50 -16.89 17.72
C THR A 128 -2.92 -18.29 18.14
N ASP A 129 -2.91 -19.25 17.23
CA ASP A 129 -3.30 -20.65 17.53
C ASP A 129 -2.23 -21.41 18.32
N GLU A 130 -0.96 -21.03 18.16
CA GLU A 130 0.18 -21.72 18.79
C GLU A 130 0.88 -20.85 19.82
N MET A 131 1.64 -19.84 19.38
CA MET A 131 2.50 -19.06 20.25
C MET A 131 2.57 -17.59 19.84
N MET A 132 2.47 -16.71 20.84
CA MET A 132 2.88 -15.32 20.73
C MET A 132 4.15 -15.09 21.56
N THR A 133 5.15 -14.46 20.95
CA THR A 133 6.39 -14.08 21.65
C THR A 133 6.62 -12.57 21.52
N LEU A 134 6.86 -11.90 22.63
CA LEU A 134 7.23 -10.48 22.70
C LEU A 134 8.62 -10.37 23.34
N LYS A 135 9.58 -9.77 22.63
CA LYS A 135 10.97 -9.59 23.09
C LYS A 135 11.44 -8.19 22.75
N SER A 136 12.12 -7.52 23.68
CA SER A 136 12.84 -6.28 23.44
C SER A 136 14.31 -6.43 23.87
N LYS A 137 15.21 -5.69 23.21
CA LYS A 137 16.65 -5.71 23.55
C LYS A 137 17.00 -4.83 24.74
N GLN A 138 16.14 -3.86 25.04
CA GLN A 138 16.26 -2.94 26.16
C GLN A 138 14.98 -3.07 26.99
N ASP A 139 14.25 -1.99 27.17
CA ASP A 139 13.04 -1.99 27.98
C ASP A 139 11.81 -2.50 27.21
N MET A 140 10.87 -3.07 27.95
CA MET A 140 9.50 -3.30 27.52
C MET A 140 8.58 -2.63 28.54
N THR A 141 7.80 -1.65 28.10
CA THR A 141 6.82 -0.97 28.95
C THR A 141 5.42 -1.37 28.52
N ILE A 142 4.65 -1.87 29.49
CA ILE A 142 3.23 -2.19 29.32
C ILE A 142 2.49 -1.43 30.40
N SER A 143 1.44 -0.70 30.02
CA SER A 143 0.69 0.15 30.94
C SER A 143 -0.77 0.22 30.53
N SER A 144 -1.66 0.31 31.53
CA SER A 144 -3.09 0.56 31.34
C SER A 144 -3.54 1.62 32.33
N LYS A 145 -4.54 2.42 31.95
CA LYS A 145 -5.11 3.47 32.80
C LYS A 145 -6.05 2.91 33.86
N THR A 146 -6.80 1.85 33.53
CA THR A 146 -7.87 1.30 34.38
C THR A 146 -7.56 -0.11 34.86
N ASN A 147 -7.33 -1.04 33.93
CA ASN A 147 -7.06 -2.44 34.28
C ASN A 147 -6.02 -3.06 33.36
N MET A 148 -5.10 -3.84 33.93
CA MET A 148 -4.18 -4.71 33.22
C MET A 148 -4.39 -6.14 33.69
N GLY A 149 -4.91 -7.00 32.82
CA GLY A 149 -5.08 -8.42 33.10
C GLY A 149 -3.97 -9.24 32.46
N ILE A 150 -3.33 -10.11 33.24
CA ILE A 150 -2.38 -11.11 32.75
C ILE A 150 -2.80 -12.45 33.38
N SER A 151 -3.24 -13.39 32.54
CA SER A 151 -3.67 -14.70 32.99
C SER A 151 -3.27 -15.77 31.99
N GLY A 152 -2.91 -16.94 32.52
CA GLY A 152 -2.78 -18.19 31.77
C GLY A 152 -3.71 -19.21 32.40
N THR A 153 -4.28 -20.10 31.60
CA THR A 153 -5.18 -21.16 32.09
C THR A 153 -4.45 -22.22 32.89
N SER A 154 -3.17 -22.47 32.59
CA SER A 154 -2.31 -23.41 33.32
C SER A 154 -1.28 -22.69 34.17
N THR A 155 -0.52 -21.77 33.58
CA THR A 155 0.57 -21.07 34.26
C THR A 155 0.70 -19.64 33.75
N ALA A 156 0.95 -18.70 34.67
CA ALA A 156 1.46 -17.36 34.36
C ALA A 156 2.73 -17.13 35.19
N THR A 157 3.85 -16.86 34.53
CA THR A 157 5.15 -16.71 35.19
C THR A 157 5.69 -15.29 35.02
N LEU A 158 6.14 -14.68 36.11
CA LEU A 158 6.88 -13.43 36.10
C LEU A 158 8.21 -13.64 36.83
N GLY A 159 9.32 -13.45 36.12
CA GLY A 159 10.66 -13.69 36.66
C GLY A 159 11.66 -12.65 36.19
N SER A 160 12.49 -12.17 37.11
CA SER A 160 13.61 -11.26 36.87
C SER A 160 14.59 -11.37 38.06
N LYS A 161 15.79 -10.77 37.94
CA LYS A 161 16.70 -10.63 39.08
C LYS A 161 16.07 -9.83 40.23
N LYS A 162 15.20 -8.87 39.90
CA LYS A 162 14.40 -8.09 40.85
C LYS A 162 12.98 -7.97 40.32
N VAL A 163 12.02 -8.37 41.14
CA VAL A 163 10.59 -8.16 40.91
C VAL A 163 10.07 -7.20 41.97
N SER A 164 9.26 -6.22 41.59
CA SER A 164 8.66 -5.26 42.53
C SER A 164 7.19 -5.12 42.22
N ILE A 165 6.35 -5.36 43.23
CA ILE A 165 4.90 -5.29 43.14
C ILE A 165 4.43 -4.31 44.22
N THR A 166 3.79 -3.23 43.80
CA THR A 166 3.32 -2.17 44.70
C THR A 166 1.86 -1.87 44.42
N GLY A 167 1.07 -1.68 45.47
CA GLY A 167 -0.31 -1.22 45.38
C GLY A 167 -0.47 0.11 46.10
N GLY A 168 -1.25 1.04 45.54
CA GLY A 168 -1.52 2.33 46.18
C GLY A 168 -2.30 2.17 47.50
N SER A 169 -3.28 1.26 47.53
CA SER A 169 -4.09 0.98 48.72
C SER A 169 -4.00 -0.47 49.19
N LYS A 170 -3.89 -1.43 48.27
CA LYS A 170 -3.88 -2.86 48.60
C LYS A 170 -3.09 -3.65 47.55
N VAL A 171 -2.34 -4.64 48.02
CA VAL A 171 -1.84 -5.76 47.21
C VAL A 171 -2.48 -7.03 47.76
N VAL A 172 -2.97 -7.92 46.88
CA VAL A 172 -3.56 -9.21 47.26
C VAL A 172 -2.80 -10.31 46.55
N VAL A 173 -2.36 -11.30 47.32
CA VAL A 173 -1.80 -12.56 46.82
C VAL A 173 -2.60 -13.65 47.51
N ASP A 174 -3.33 -14.44 46.72
CA ASP A 174 -4.24 -15.47 47.22
C ASP A 174 -4.06 -16.75 46.39
N GLY A 175 -4.18 -17.87 47.06
CA GLY A 175 -3.95 -19.20 46.51
C GLY A 175 -4.00 -20.25 47.63
N PRO A 176 -4.33 -21.51 47.30
CA PRO A 176 -4.34 -22.59 48.29
C PRO A 176 -2.97 -22.77 48.95
N ASP A 177 -1.90 -22.55 48.18
CA ASP A 177 -0.52 -22.52 48.65
C ASP A 177 0.17 -21.24 48.20
N VAL A 178 0.63 -20.44 49.16
CA VAL A 178 1.46 -19.24 48.92
C VAL A 178 2.79 -19.43 49.64
N ASN A 179 3.86 -19.65 48.88
CA ASN A 179 5.20 -19.79 49.43
C ASN A 179 5.97 -18.47 49.26
N ILE A 180 6.34 -17.85 50.38
CA ILE A 180 7.19 -16.67 50.42
C ILE A 180 8.48 -17.10 51.11
N ASN A 181 9.54 -17.28 50.33
CA ASN A 181 10.88 -17.56 50.84
C ASN A 181 11.72 -16.28 50.84
N SER A 182 12.63 -16.20 51.82
CA SER A 182 13.59 -15.10 52.01
C SER A 182 15.00 -15.56 51.76
#